data_AF-A0A7I9VXF7-F1
#
_entry.id   AF-A0A7I9VXF7-F1
#
_cell.length_a   1.000
_cell.length_b   1.000
_cell.length_c   1.000
_cell.angle_alpha   90.00
_cell.angle_beta   90.00
_cell.angle_gamma   90.00
#
_symmetry.space_group_name_H-M   'P 1'
#
loop_
_entity.id
_entity.type
_entity.pdbx_description
1 polymer ?
#
loop_
_entity_poly.entity_id
_entity_poly.type
_entity_poly.pdbx_seq_one_letter_code
_entity_poly.pdbx_strand_id
1 'polypeptide(L)' 'MFPADYLDYVAAQLNTRPRKTLGWKKPAEVLDELLSNPPKPPAVASTA' A
#
# COMPACT_ATOMS: atom_id res chain seq x y z
N MET A 1 22.81 5.28 -6.40
CA MET A 1 21.81 5.30 -5.31
C MET A 1 20.94 6.52 -5.53
N PHE A 2 19.61 6.40 -5.43
CA PHE A 2 18.72 7.56 -5.56
C PHE A 2 18.68 8.34 -4.24
N PRO A 3 18.51 9.68 -4.28
CA PRO A 3 18.28 10.49 -3.07
C PRO A 3 16.98 10.07 -2.37
N ALA A 4 16.91 10.28 -1.05
CA ALA A 4 15.71 9.98 -0.25
C ALA A 4 14.47 10.70 -0.80
N ASP A 5 14.59 12.00 -1.07
CA ASP A 5 13.51 12.84 -1.60
C ASP A 5 12.93 12.31 -2.93
N TYR A 6 13.77 11.67 -3.74
CA TYR A 6 13.32 11.06 -4.99
C TYR A 6 12.44 9.83 -4.74
N LEU A 7 12.82 8.99 -3.77
CA LEU A 7 12.01 7.84 -3.38
C LEU A 7 10.69 8.28 -2.75
N ASP A 8 10.71 9.32 -1.92
CA ASP A 8 9.50 9.90 -1.31
C ASP A 8 8.57 10.48 -2.37
N TYR A 9 9.11 11.18 -3.37
CA TYR A 9 8.33 11.68 -4.51
C TYR A 9 7.65 10.54 -5.27
N VAL A 10 8.40 9.48 -5.61
CA VAL A 10 7.84 8.31 -6.30
C VAL A 10 6.78 7.62 -5.44
N ALA A 11 7.03 7.45 -4.14
CA ALA A 11 6.08 6.87 -3.20
C ALA A 11 4.79 7.69 -3.15
N ALA A 12 4.87 9.02 -3.01
CA ALA A 12 3.72 9.91 -3.02
C ALA A 12 2.93 9.78 -4.33
N GLN A 13 3.61 9.76 -5.48
CA GLN A 13 2.94 9.57 -6.78
C GLN A 13 2.24 8.22 -6.89
N LEU A 14 2.84 7.13 -6.45
CA LEU A 14 2.25 5.80 -6.58
C LEU A 14 1.10 5.57 -5.60
N ASN A 15 1.26 6.05 -4.36
CA ASN A 15 0.30 5.85 -3.28
C ASN A 15 -0.96 6.71 -3.42
N THR A 16 -0.90 7.80 -4.19
CA THR A 16 -2.04 8.68 -4.45
C THR A 16 -2.80 8.37 -5.75
N ARG A 17 -2.31 7.43 -6.57
CA ARG A 17 -2.94 7.06 -7.85
C ARG A 17 -4.06 6.02 -7.67
N PRO A 18 -5.29 6.30 -8.12
CA PRO A 18 -6.37 5.31 -8.22
C PRO A 18 -5.96 4.04 -8.97
N ARG A 19 -6.24 2.86 -8.42
CA ARG A 19 -5.94 1.57 -9.06
C ARG A 19 -7.20 0.76 -9.36
N LYS A 20 -7.38 0.33 -10.62
CA LYS A 20 -8.51 -0.52 -11.03
C LYS A 20 -8.64 -1.80 -10.20
N THR A 21 -7.52 -2.42 -9.83
CA THR A 21 -7.48 -3.62 -8.98
C THR A 21 -8.02 -3.38 -7.56
N LEU A 22 -7.99 -2.15 -7.09
CA LEU A 22 -8.53 -1.72 -5.80
C LEU A 22 -9.91 -1.05 -5.94
N GLY A 23 -10.64 -1.31 -7.03
CA GLY A 23 -11.91 -0.64 -7.31
C GLY A 23 -11.77 0.87 -7.51
N TRP A 24 -10.63 1.31 -8.04
CA TRP A 24 -10.22 2.71 -8.20
C TRP A 24 -9.92 3.48 -6.90
N LYS A 25 -9.79 2.82 -5.76
CA LYS A 25 -9.22 3.43 -4.55
C LYS A 25 -7.72 3.67 -4.68
N LYS A 26 -7.19 4.60 -3.86
CA LYS A 26 -5.74 4.85 -3.76
C LYS A 26 -5.07 3.79 -2.86
N PRO A 27 -3.84 3.35 -3.17
CA PRO A 27 -3.11 2.44 -2.30
C PRO A 27 -2.99 2.91 -0.84
N ALA A 28 -2.77 4.21 -0.61
CA ALA A 28 -2.70 4.76 0.75
C ALA A 28 -4.02 4.59 1.53
N GLU A 29 -5.17 4.73 0.88
CA GLU A 29 -6.49 4.58 1.53
C GLU A 29 -6.76 3.13 1.89
N VAL A 30 -6.48 2.21 0.97
CA VAL A 30 -6.69 0.77 1.23
C VAL A 30 -5.75 0.28 2.34
N LEU A 31 -4.51 0.78 2.40
CA LEU A 31 -3.61 0.46 3.50
C LEU A 31 -4.17 0.95 4.85
N ASP A 32 -4.65 2.20 4.90
CA ASP A 32 -5.25 2.77 6.10
C ASP A 32 -6.49 1.98 6.56
N GLU A 33 -7.34 1.56 5.63
CA GLU A 33 -8.49 0.68 5.89
C GLU A 33 -8.06 -0.67 6.49
N LEU A 34 -7.01 -1.30 5.94
CA LEU A 34 -6.49 -2.58 6.43
C LEU A 34 -5.86 -2.48 7.83
N LEU A 35 -5.18 -1.37 8.13
CA LEU A 35 -4.58 -1.16 9.44
C LEU A 35 -5.63 -0.81 10.50
N SER A 36 -6.65 -0.04 10.12
CA SER A 36 -7.75 0.35 11.00
C SER A 36 -8.69 -0.81 11.30
N ASN A 37 -8.97 -1.65 10.29
CA ASN A 37 -9.88 -2.79 10.39
C ASN A 37 -9.21 -4.05 9.83
N PRO A 38 -8.27 -4.66 10.56
CA PRO A 38 -7.53 -5.81 10.08
C PRO A 38 -8.50 -6.98 9.85
N PRO A 39 -8.61 -7.51 8.61
CA PRO A 39 -9.38 -8.72 8.39
C PRO A 39 -8.74 -9.86 9.17
N LYS A 40 -9.55 -10.82 9.64
CA LYS A 40 -9.04 -12.06 10.25
C LYS A 40 -8.08 -12.72 9.25
N PRO A 41 -6.79 -12.85 9.55
CA PRO A 41 -5.81 -13.19 8.53
C PRO A 41 -6.05 -14.63 8.03
N PRO A 42 -6.03 -14.89 6.70
CA PRO A 42 -5.65 -16.22 6.24
C PRO A 42 -4.22 -16.46 6.74
N ALA A 43 -3.96 -17.63 7.33
CA ALA A 43 -2.63 -17.96 7.83
C ALA A 43 -1.58 -17.72 6.72
N VAL A 44 -0.67 -16.77 6.94
CA VAL A 44 0.48 -16.59 6.06
C VAL A 44 1.42 -17.76 6.31
N ALA A 45 1.89 -18.41 5.24
CA ALA A 45 2.87 -19.47 5.37
C ALA A 45 4.21 -18.82 5.80
N SER A 46 4.60 -19.02 7.05
CA SER A 46 5.94 -18.69 7.53
C SER A 46 6.90 -19.78 7.05
N THR A 47 7.75 -19.47 6.09
CA THR A 47 8.88 -20.35 5.73
C THR A 47 9.97 -20.16 6.80
N ALA A 48 10.36 -21.26 7.45
CA ALA A 48 11.48 -21.30 8.40
C ALA A 48 12.83 -21.35 7.68
#